data_AF-A0A7S3SJU1-F1
#
_entry.id   AF-A0A7S3SJU1-F1
#
_cell.length_a   1.000
_cell.length_b   1.000
_cell.length_c   1.000
_cell.angle_alpha   90.00
_cell.angle_beta   90.00
_cell.angle_gamma   90.00
#
_symmetry.space_group_name_H-M   'P 1'
#
loop_
_entity.id
_entity.type
_entity.pdbx_description
1 polymer ?
#
loop_
_entity_poly.entity_id
_entity_poly.type
_entity_poly.pdbx_seq_one_letter_code
_entity_poly.pdbx_strand_id
1 'polypeptide(L)'
;ARRAMSAAPRRRAAGLLSSFYGEGAEGIDELNIDAEHFDAHKYVSSLLQYKSLEELVARGNAMVSEIKSLDSDMQMLVYENYSKFISATDTIQQMKERVDGMAGSMSALEDNFGYVSRASESVSASFSARRAELERLNAVKRDLNKLQFLLELPARLQRCVNA
;
A
#
# COMPACT_ATOMS: atom_id res chain seq x y z
N ALA A 1 -11.09 -10.50 26.23
CA ALA A 1 -12.50 -10.10 26.33
C ALA A 1 -12.83 -9.19 25.14
N ARG A 2 -13.57 -9.68 24.14
CA ARG A 2 -14.00 -8.89 22.97
C ARG A 2 -15.26 -8.11 23.36
N ARG A 3 -15.15 -6.79 23.46
CA ARG A 3 -16.29 -5.90 23.70
C ARG A 3 -16.90 -5.56 22.35
N ALA A 4 -18.17 -5.93 22.16
CA ALA A 4 -18.91 -5.71 20.92
C ALA A 4 -18.95 -4.21 20.59
N MET A 5 -18.49 -3.86 19.39
CA MET A 5 -18.67 -2.53 18.82
C MET A 5 -20.16 -2.36 18.50
N SER A 6 -20.85 -1.46 19.23
CA SER A 6 -22.20 -1.06 18.88
C SER A 6 -22.15 -0.30 17.56
N ALA A 7 -22.69 -0.91 16.50
CA ALA A 7 -22.79 -0.28 15.19
C ALA A 7 -23.67 0.97 15.29
N ALA A 8 -23.08 2.13 15.02
CA ALA A 8 -23.82 3.39 14.83
C ALA A 8 -24.83 3.24 13.68
N PRO A 9 -26.00 3.90 13.75
CA PRO A 9 -27.13 3.60 12.89
C PRO A 9 -26.86 4.05 11.45
N ARG A 10 -26.78 3.08 10.53
CA ARG A 10 -26.71 3.25 9.06
C ARG A 10 -27.86 4.07 8.46
N ARG A 11 -28.86 4.46 9.26
CA ARG A 11 -30.03 5.25 8.85
C ARG A 11 -29.68 6.71 8.49
N ARG A 12 -28.59 7.27 9.05
CA ARG A 12 -28.20 8.68 8.82
C ARG A 12 -27.77 8.96 7.37
N ALA A 13 -27.05 8.04 6.73
CA ALA A 13 -26.61 8.23 5.34
C ALA A 13 -27.75 8.04 4.33
N ALA A 14 -28.71 7.16 4.63
CA ALA A 14 -29.87 6.92 3.77
C ALA A 14 -30.83 8.13 3.73
N GLY A 15 -31.04 8.80 4.88
CA GLY A 15 -31.88 10.00 4.94
C GLY A 15 -31.30 11.18 4.15
N LEU A 16 -29.97 11.39 4.24
CA LEU A 16 -29.29 12.44 3.49
C LEU A 16 -29.30 12.20 1.97
N LEU A 17 -29.17 10.96 1.52
CA LEU A 17 -29.28 10.65 0.07
C LEU A 17 -30.73 10.75 -0.43
N SER A 18 -31.70 10.46 0.43
CA SER A 18 -33.13 10.60 0.14
C SER A 18 -33.52 12.08 -0.04
N SER A 19 -32.98 13.00 0.77
CA SER A 19 -33.30 14.43 0.65
C SER A 19 -32.75 15.07 -0.63
N PHE A 20 -31.66 14.54 -1.19
CA PHE A 20 -31.03 15.08 -2.41
C PHE A 20 -31.67 14.59 -3.72
N TYR A 21 -32.44 13.49 -3.72
CA TYR A 21 -32.96 12.87 -4.95
C TYR A 21 -34.46 12.52 -4.94
N GLY A 22 -35.18 12.70 -3.84
CA GLY A 22 -36.59 12.31 -3.72
C GLY A 22 -37.54 13.49 -3.56
N GLU A 23 -38.31 13.80 -4.60
CA GLU A 23 -39.59 14.51 -4.45
C GLU A 23 -40.55 13.63 -3.64
N GLY A 24 -40.96 14.13 -2.48
CA GLY A 24 -41.99 13.53 -1.66
C GLY A 24 -42.30 14.49 -0.52
N ALA A 25 -43.47 15.12 -0.59
CA ALA A 25 -44.00 15.98 0.46
C ALA A 25 -44.16 15.18 1.77
N GLU A 26 -43.09 15.09 2.56
CA GLU A 26 -43.20 14.75 3.97
C GLU A 26 -43.86 15.95 4.65
N GLY A 27 -45.01 15.73 5.28
CA GLY A 27 -45.73 16.79 5.97
C GLY A 27 -44.78 17.55 6.89
N ILE A 28 -44.88 18.88 6.87
CA ILE A 28 -44.03 19.77 7.67
C ILE A 28 -44.21 19.38 9.14
N ASP A 29 -43.26 18.64 9.70
CA ASP A 29 -43.29 18.24 11.11
C ASP A 29 -42.70 19.36 11.96
N GLU A 30 -43.49 20.42 12.11
CA GLU A 30 -43.14 21.63 12.87
C GLU A 30 -42.92 21.35 14.36
N LEU A 31 -43.29 20.17 14.86
CA LEU A 31 -43.18 19.76 16.25
C LEU A 31 -41.97 18.85 16.53
N ASN A 32 -41.25 18.40 15.51
CA ASN A 32 -40.05 17.60 15.67
C ASN A 32 -38.81 18.47 15.81
N ILE A 33 -38.13 18.36 16.96
CA ILE A 33 -36.93 19.16 17.30
C ILE A 33 -35.74 18.88 16.37
N ASP A 34 -35.71 17.71 15.72
CA ASP A 34 -34.65 17.31 14.80
C ASP A 34 -34.99 17.66 13.33
N ALA A 35 -36.19 18.20 13.06
CA ALA A 35 -36.63 18.55 11.72
C ALA A 35 -36.16 19.96 11.30
N GLU A 36 -35.95 20.15 10.00
CA GLU A 36 -35.48 21.42 9.43
C GLU A 36 -36.49 22.57 9.58
N HIS A 37 -37.77 22.24 9.68
CA HIS A 37 -38.87 23.22 9.83
C HIS A 37 -39.43 23.30 11.26
N PHE A 38 -38.63 22.95 12.26
CA PHE A 38 -39.03 23.01 13.67
C PHE A 38 -39.48 24.42 14.10
N ASP A 39 -40.70 24.51 14.66
CA ASP A 39 -41.23 25.74 15.27
C ASP A 39 -41.24 25.60 16.80
N ALA A 40 -40.27 26.24 17.44
CA ALA A 40 -40.12 26.22 18.90
C ALA A 40 -41.36 26.75 19.63
N HIS A 41 -42.05 27.75 19.08
CA HIS A 41 -43.23 28.33 19.73
C HIS A 41 -44.43 27.38 19.69
N LYS A 42 -44.67 26.72 18.54
CA LYS A 42 -45.72 25.70 18.42
C LYS A 42 -45.42 24.46 19.26
N TYR A 43 -44.16 24.03 19.32
CA TYR A 43 -43.72 22.91 20.15
C TYR A 43 -43.94 23.16 21.64
N VAL A 44 -43.49 24.31 22.14
CA VAL A 44 -43.65 24.68 23.56
C VAL A 44 -45.12 24.88 23.91
N SER A 45 -45.90 25.54 23.04
CA SER A 45 -47.35 25.72 23.25
C SER A 45 -48.07 24.39 23.34
N SER A 46 -47.72 23.43 22.49
CA SER A 46 -48.28 22.07 22.53
C SER A 46 -47.85 21.33 23.80
N LEU A 47 -46.60 21.47 24.24
CA LEU A 47 -46.14 20.89 25.51
C LEU A 47 -46.91 21.42 26.71
N LEU A 48 -47.17 22.74 26.77
CA LEU A 48 -47.91 23.37 27.86
C LEU A 48 -49.40 23.02 27.87
N GLN A 49 -49.99 22.73 26.71
CA GLN A 49 -51.39 22.36 26.58
C GLN A 49 -51.67 20.89 26.93
N TYR A 50 -50.74 19.98 26.59
CA TYR A 50 -51.00 18.53 26.64
C TYR A 50 -50.18 17.77 27.69
N LYS A 51 -49.19 18.40 28.35
CA LYS A 51 -48.38 17.74 29.39
C LYS A 51 -48.64 18.28 30.78
N SER A 52 -48.51 17.42 31.78
CA SER A 52 -48.53 17.78 33.19
C SER A 52 -47.23 18.47 33.62
N LEU A 53 -47.26 19.15 34.77
CA LEU A 53 -46.10 19.83 35.33
C LEU A 53 -44.93 18.85 35.61
N GLU A 54 -45.22 17.65 36.09
CA GLU A 54 -44.21 16.61 36.35
C GLU A 54 -43.51 16.17 35.06
N GLU A 55 -44.28 15.94 34.00
CA GLU A 55 -43.74 15.59 32.67
C GLU A 55 -42.93 16.73 32.06
N LEU A 56 -43.33 17.99 32.31
CA LEU A 56 -42.60 19.17 31.85
C LEU A 56 -41.25 19.31 32.54
N VAL A 57 -41.20 19.09 33.86
CA VAL A 57 -39.95 19.07 34.64
C VAL A 57 -39.05 17.92 34.19
N ALA A 58 -39.61 16.73 33.99
CA ALA A 58 -38.88 15.57 33.49
C ALA A 58 -38.29 15.85 32.08
N ARG A 59 -39.07 16.45 31.17
CA ARG A 59 -38.60 16.82 29.83
C ARG A 59 -37.50 17.89 29.89
N GLY A 60 -37.60 18.88 30.77
CA GLY A 60 -36.55 19.87 30.99
C GLY A 60 -35.24 19.25 31.45
N ASN A 61 -35.30 18.34 32.43
CA ASN A 61 -34.12 17.61 32.91
C ASN A 61 -33.50 16.72 31.82
N ALA A 62 -34.33 16.02 31.04
CA ALA A 62 -33.88 15.21 29.91
C ALA A 62 -33.17 16.08 28.85
N MET A 63 -33.75 17.24 28.50
CA MET A 63 -33.16 18.17 27.54
C MET A 63 -31.80 18.72 28.01
N VAL A 64 -31.65 19.04 29.30
CA VAL A 64 -30.35 19.44 29.86
C VAL A 64 -29.31 18.31 29.74
N SER A 65 -29.72 17.06 29.94
CA SER A 65 -28.84 15.90 29.75
C SER A 65 -28.48 15.68 28.27
N GLU A 66 -29.45 15.83 27.37
CA GLU A 66 -29.27 15.73 25.92
C GLU A 66 -28.27 16.78 25.43
N ILE A 67 -28.41 18.05 25.87
CA ILE A 67 -27.49 19.14 25.53
C ILE A 67 -26.05 18.80 25.96
N LYS A 68 -25.86 18.30 27.18
CA LYS A 68 -24.53 17.91 27.68
C LYS A 68 -23.92 16.74 26.90
N SER A 69 -24.74 15.74 26.57
CA SER A 69 -24.30 14.62 25.74
C SER A 69 -23.89 15.09 24.35
N LEU A 70 -24.68 15.97 23.73
CA LEU A 70 -24.42 16.49 22.40
C LEU A 70 -23.13 17.31 22.34
N ASP A 71 -22.85 18.11 23.38
CA ASP A 71 -21.59 18.83 23.52
C ASP A 71 -20.39 17.87 23.64
N SER A 72 -20.51 16.82 24.47
CA SER A 72 -19.48 15.80 24.59
C SER A 72 -19.25 15.03 23.28
N ASP A 73 -20.31 14.71 22.56
CA ASP A 73 -20.24 14.02 21.26
C ASP A 73 -19.57 14.91 20.21
N MET A 74 -19.88 16.21 20.20
CA MET A 74 -19.23 17.18 19.33
C MET A 74 -17.72 17.26 19.62
N GLN A 75 -17.34 17.34 20.90
CA GLN A 75 -15.92 17.34 21.30
C GLN A 75 -15.22 16.04 20.89
N MET A 76 -15.88 14.89 21.04
CA MET A 76 -15.34 13.59 20.64
C MET A 76 -15.12 13.52 19.12
N LEU A 77 -16.07 14.02 18.32
CA LEU A 77 -15.93 14.06 16.87
C LEU A 77 -14.73 14.90 16.43
N VAL A 78 -14.56 16.07 17.05
CA VAL A 78 -13.41 16.95 16.80
C VAL A 78 -12.11 16.23 17.14
N TYR A 79 -12.04 15.58 18.32
CA TYR A 79 -10.87 14.82 18.74
C TYR A 79 -10.54 13.67 17.77
N GLU A 80 -11.54 12.85 17.41
CA GLU A 80 -11.34 11.76 16.46
C GLU A 80 -10.87 12.27 15.10
N ASN A 81 -11.42 13.37 14.62
CA ASN A 81 -11.07 13.95 13.34
C ASN A 81 -9.63 14.49 13.35
N TYR A 82 -9.23 15.23 14.38
CA TYR A 82 -7.85 15.68 14.55
C TYR A 82 -6.87 14.51 14.70
N SER A 83 -7.23 13.49 15.48
CA SER A 83 -6.40 12.29 15.63
C SER A 83 -6.18 11.59 14.27
N LYS A 84 -7.24 11.44 13.46
CA LYS A 84 -7.14 10.90 12.09
C LYS A 84 -6.25 11.77 11.20
N PHE A 85 -6.35 13.09 11.27
CA PHE A 85 -5.49 14.00 10.51
C PHE A 85 -4.02 13.93 10.91
N ILE A 86 -3.74 13.83 12.20
CA ILE A 86 -2.36 13.67 12.71
C ILE A 86 -1.79 12.34 12.19
N SER A 87 -2.52 11.23 12.33
CA SER A 87 -2.06 9.93 11.83
C SER A 87 -1.88 9.89 10.31
N ALA A 88 -2.74 10.58 9.56
CA ALA A 88 -2.56 10.73 8.11
C ALA A 88 -1.29 11.53 7.78
N THR A 89 -1.01 12.59 8.54
CA THR A 89 0.20 13.40 8.38
C THR A 89 1.45 12.60 8.71
N ASP A 90 1.44 11.81 9.79
CA ASP A 90 2.54 10.90 10.14
C ASP A 90 2.80 9.86 9.03
N THR A 91 1.72 9.35 8.43
CA THR A 91 1.82 8.40 7.30
C THR A 91 2.48 9.06 6.09
N ILE A 92 2.10 10.30 5.76
CA ILE A 92 2.72 11.07 4.67
C ILE A 92 4.21 11.31 4.96
N GLN A 93 4.57 11.64 6.20
CA GLN A 93 5.96 11.85 6.60
C GLN A 93 6.79 10.57 6.43
N GLN A 94 6.28 9.42 6.88
CA GLN A 94 6.94 8.12 6.67
C GLN A 94 7.05 7.73 5.19
N MET A 95 6.04 8.05 4.38
CA MET A 95 6.09 7.83 2.93
C MET A 95 7.22 8.65 2.29
N LYS A 96 7.36 9.92 2.70
CA LYS A 96 8.44 10.79 2.21
C LYS A 96 9.82 10.23 2.56
N GLU A 97 10.05 9.84 3.82
CA GLU A 97 11.32 9.28 4.26
C GLU A 97 11.71 8.02 3.49
N ARG A 98 10.73 7.15 3.19
CA ARG A 98 10.96 5.95 2.37
C ARG A 98 11.32 6.29 0.93
N VAL A 99 10.65 7.28 0.33
CA VAL A 99 10.94 7.74 -1.04
C VAL A 99 12.33 8.37 -1.11
N ASP A 100 12.70 9.18 -0.13
CA ASP A 100 14.02 9.80 -0.06
C ASP A 100 15.14 8.74 0.08
N GLY A 101 14.90 7.71 0.90
CA GLY A 101 15.83 6.56 1.03
C GLY A 101 15.91 5.65 -0.19
N MET A 102 14.88 5.64 -1.04
CA MET A 102 14.83 4.79 -2.24
C MET A 102 15.86 5.21 -3.29
N ALA A 103 16.12 6.52 -3.44
CA ALA A 103 17.13 7.01 -4.39
C ALA A 103 18.52 6.47 -4.08
N GLY A 104 18.92 6.46 -2.80
CA GLY A 104 20.20 5.89 -2.37
C GLY A 104 20.26 4.38 -2.59
N SER A 105 19.16 3.67 -2.32
CA SER A 105 19.07 2.23 -2.56
C SER A 105 19.17 1.87 -4.05
N MET A 106 18.56 2.68 -4.92
CA MET A 106 18.62 2.51 -6.38
C MET A 106 20.04 2.73 -6.90
N SER A 107 20.73 3.77 -6.42
CA SER A 107 22.14 4.03 -6.76
C SER A 107 23.04 2.87 -6.36
N ALA A 108 22.88 2.35 -5.13
CA ALA A 108 23.67 1.21 -4.68
C ALA A 108 23.38 -0.07 -5.51
N LEU A 109 22.15 -0.25 -5.97
CA LEU A 109 21.79 -1.35 -6.86
C LEU A 109 22.45 -1.20 -8.24
N GLU A 110 22.46 0.00 -8.80
CA GLU A 110 23.12 0.30 -10.07
C GLU A 110 24.63 0.03 -10.00
N ASP A 111 25.29 0.47 -8.93
CA ASP A 111 26.72 0.21 -8.70
C ASP A 111 27.02 -1.29 -8.61
N ASN A 112 26.19 -2.04 -7.87
CA ASN A 112 26.34 -3.49 -7.76
C ASN A 112 26.13 -4.20 -9.11
N PHE A 113 25.13 -3.79 -9.90
CA PHE A 113 24.90 -4.37 -11.22
C PHE A 113 26.05 -4.04 -12.17
N GLY A 114 26.59 -2.81 -12.10
CA GLY A 114 27.79 -2.41 -12.82
C GLY A 114 29.00 -3.26 -12.45
N TYR A 115 29.21 -3.54 -11.16
CA TYR A 115 30.26 -4.45 -10.68
C TYR A 115 30.08 -5.87 -11.22
N VAL A 116 28.88 -6.44 -11.10
CA VAL A 116 28.56 -7.79 -11.60
C VAL A 116 28.79 -7.88 -13.11
N SER A 117 28.37 -6.87 -13.87
CA SER A 117 28.56 -6.84 -15.32
C SER A 117 30.04 -6.82 -15.70
N ARG A 118 30.84 -5.95 -15.06
CA ARG A 118 32.30 -5.89 -15.29
C ARG A 118 33.00 -7.19 -14.89
N ALA A 119 32.60 -7.79 -13.77
CA ALA A 119 33.14 -9.06 -13.32
C ALA A 119 32.83 -10.18 -14.33
N SER A 120 31.59 -10.21 -14.86
CA SER A 120 31.18 -11.17 -15.89
C SER A 120 31.97 -10.98 -17.19
N GLU A 121 32.15 -9.75 -17.65
CA GLU A 121 32.98 -9.44 -18.81
C GLU A 121 34.43 -9.87 -18.63
N SER A 122 35.04 -9.60 -17.48
CA SER A 122 36.41 -10.01 -17.15
C SER A 122 36.59 -11.52 -17.16
N VAL A 123 35.63 -12.25 -16.57
CA VAL A 123 35.61 -13.72 -16.57
C VAL A 123 35.45 -14.26 -17.99
N SER A 124 34.52 -13.71 -18.77
CA SER A 124 34.29 -14.10 -20.16
C SER A 124 35.53 -13.86 -21.03
N ALA A 125 36.16 -12.69 -20.91
CA ALA A 125 37.38 -12.35 -21.61
C ALA A 125 38.51 -13.34 -21.28
N SER A 126 38.70 -13.65 -19.99
CA SER A 126 39.70 -14.62 -19.52
C SER A 126 39.47 -16.02 -20.09
N PHE A 127 38.22 -16.50 -20.12
CA PHE A 127 37.90 -17.79 -20.74
C PHE A 127 38.13 -17.77 -22.25
N SER A 128 37.80 -16.68 -22.95
CA SER A 128 38.03 -16.58 -24.40
C SER A 128 39.52 -16.64 -24.74
N ALA A 129 40.37 -15.92 -24.00
CA ALA A 129 41.81 -15.91 -24.17
C ALA A 129 42.41 -17.30 -23.94
N ARG A 130 41.99 -17.95 -22.84
CA ARG A 130 42.47 -19.29 -22.50
C ARG A 130 42.02 -20.33 -23.53
N ARG A 131 40.81 -20.20 -24.08
CA ARG A 131 40.30 -21.07 -25.15
C ARG A 131 41.10 -20.90 -26.45
N ALA A 132 41.41 -19.66 -26.83
CA ALA A 132 42.24 -19.37 -28.00
C ALA A 132 43.64 -19.98 -27.87
N GLU A 133 44.26 -19.90 -26.69
CA GLU A 133 45.56 -20.52 -26.44
C GLU A 133 45.50 -22.05 -26.49
N LEU A 134 44.43 -22.65 -25.95
CA LEU A 134 44.22 -24.10 -25.97
C LEU A 134 44.04 -24.62 -27.40
N GLU A 135 43.28 -23.91 -28.23
CA GLU A 135 43.17 -24.20 -29.67
C GLU A 135 44.52 -24.13 -30.37
N ARG A 136 45.33 -23.10 -30.08
CA ARG A 136 46.70 -22.97 -30.64
C ARG A 136 47.58 -24.16 -30.23
N LEU A 137 47.58 -24.54 -28.96
CA LEU A 137 48.37 -25.69 -28.47
C LEU A 137 47.93 -27.00 -29.12
N ASN A 138 46.61 -27.21 -29.26
CA ASN A 138 46.08 -28.39 -29.93
C ASN A 138 46.46 -28.43 -31.41
N ALA A 139 46.48 -27.29 -32.10
CA ALA A 139 46.96 -27.21 -33.47
C ALA A 139 48.43 -27.64 -33.58
N VAL A 140 49.30 -27.09 -32.73
CA VAL A 140 50.74 -27.47 -32.69
C VAL A 140 50.92 -28.96 -32.38
N LYS A 141 50.20 -29.49 -31.37
CA LYS A 141 50.24 -30.93 -31.04
C LYS A 141 49.81 -31.79 -32.23
N ARG A 142 48.76 -31.38 -32.95
CA ARG A 142 48.27 -32.09 -34.12
C ARG A 142 49.30 -32.11 -35.25
N ASP A 143 50.06 -31.04 -35.43
CA ASP A 143 51.14 -30.98 -36.41
C ASP A 143 52.38 -31.79 -35.98
N LEU A 144 52.75 -31.77 -34.70
CA LEU A 144 53.78 -32.65 -34.17
C LEU A 144 53.44 -34.13 -34.35
N ASN A 145 52.18 -34.52 -34.13
CA ASN A 145 51.74 -35.90 -34.37
C ASN A 145 51.86 -36.29 -35.86
N LYS A 146 51.57 -35.38 -36.79
CA LYS A 146 51.78 -35.63 -38.23
C LYS A 146 53.27 -35.81 -38.54
N LEU A 147 54.13 -34.96 -37.97
CA LEU A 147 55.58 -35.05 -38.16
C LEU A 147 56.15 -36.33 -37.57
N GLN A 148 55.70 -36.73 -36.37
CA GLN A 148 56.07 -38.00 -35.75
C GLN A 148 55.68 -39.17 -36.64
N PHE A 149 54.45 -39.17 -37.19
CA PHE A 149 54.01 -40.19 -38.12
C PHE A 149 54.90 -40.26 -39.37
N LEU A 150 55.28 -39.11 -39.95
CA LEU A 150 56.17 -39.06 -41.11
C LEU A 150 57.59 -39.56 -40.79
N LEU A 151 58.11 -39.28 -39.59
CA LEU A 151 59.43 -39.74 -39.13
C LEU A 151 59.47 -41.25 -38.85
N GLU A 152 58.37 -41.81 -38.34
CA GLU A 152 58.27 -43.26 -38.08
C GLU A 152 57.98 -44.07 -39.36
N LEU A 153 57.51 -43.42 -40.42
CA LEU A 153 57.09 -44.03 -41.68
C LEU A 153 58.20 -44.82 -42.41
N PRO A 154 59.43 -44.31 -42.58
CA PRO A 154 60.52 -45.03 -43.26
C PRO A 154 60.92 -46.31 -42.51
N ALA A 155 61.02 -46.24 -41.18
CA ALA A 155 61.33 -47.40 -40.35
C ALA A 155 60.22 -48.45 -40.40
N ARG A 156 58.95 -48.02 -40.45
CA ARG A 156 57.80 -48.91 -40.65
C ARG A 156 57.78 -49.53 -42.05
N LEU A 157 58.07 -48.76 -43.10
CA LEU A 157 58.16 -49.26 -44.48
C LEU A 157 59.33 -50.23 -44.67
N GLN A 158 60.50 -49.94 -44.11
CA GLN A 158 61.64 -50.87 -44.14
C GLN A 158 61.31 -52.20 -43.44
N ARG A 159 60.56 -52.18 -42.33
CA ARG A 159 60.08 -53.42 -41.69
C ARG A 159 59.08 -54.19 -42.57
N CYS A 160 58.25 -53.50 -43.36
CA CYS A 160 57.31 -54.15 -44.28
C CYS A 160 57.97 -54.65 -45.58
N VAL A 161 59.12 -54.11 -45.96
CA VAL A 161 59.91 -54.55 -47.13
C VAL A 161 60.87 -55.69 -46.77
N ASN A 162 61.34 -55.74 -45.52
CA ASN A 162 62.24 -56.78 -45.01
C ASN A 162 61.51 -57.96 -44.31
N ALA A 163 60.18 -57.98 -44.34
CA ALA A 163 59.33 -59.08 -43.90
C ALA A 163 58.72 -59.78 -45.11
#